data_AF-A0A1J5D4F2-F1
#
_entry.id   AF-A0A1J5D4F2-F1
#
_cell.length_a   1.000
_cell.length_b   1.000
_cell.length_c   1.000
_cell.angle_alpha   90.00
_cell.angle_beta   90.00
_cell.angle_gamma   90.00
#
_symmetry.space_group_name_H-M   'P 1'
#
loop_
_entity.id
_entity.type
_entity.pdbx_description
1 polymer ?
#
loop_
_entity_poly.entity_id
_entity_poly.type
_entity_poly.pdbx_seq_one_letter_code
_entity_poly.pdbx_strand_id
1 'polypeptide(L)'
;MSKKPPFVEERLMKRIDTMNRTGEKRQIRTWSRASTVYPSMVGHTIAVHNGRKHVPVFITENMVGHKLGEFAPTRFFKAHSVGEKAAALK
;
A
#
# COMPACT_ATOMS: atom_id res chain seq x y z
N MET A 1 24.60 3.76 5.84
CA MET A 1 23.41 2.94 6.15
C MET A 1 22.55 3.70 7.15
N SER A 2 21.25 3.90 6.88
CA SER A 2 20.38 4.67 7.80
C SER A 2 20.32 3.97 9.16
N LYS A 3 20.77 4.66 10.22
CA LYS A 3 20.90 4.12 11.58
C LYS A 3 19.56 4.04 12.34
N LYS A 4 18.49 4.61 11.78
CA LYS A 4 17.15 4.69 12.39
C LYS A 4 16.24 3.59 11.83
N PRO A 5 15.39 2.97 12.67
CA PRO A 5 14.42 1.99 12.18
C PRO A 5 13.49 2.64 11.15
N PRO A 6 13.02 1.88 10.14
CA PRO A 6 12.04 2.36 9.18
C PRO A 6 10.79 2.91 9.89
N PHE A 7 10.26 4.01 9.38
CA PHE A 7 9.07 4.61 9.96
C PHE A 7 7.83 3.73 9.71
N VAL A 8 7.02 3.55 10.76
CA VAL A 8 5.69 2.95 10.69
C VAL A 8 4.75 3.73 11.62
N GLU A 9 3.50 3.93 11.20
CA GLU A 9 2.50 4.53 12.07
C GLU A 9 2.14 3.59 13.22
N GLU A 10 2.18 4.09 14.45
CA GLU A 10 1.89 3.32 15.66
C GLU A 10 0.49 2.69 15.65
N ARG A 11 -0.51 3.43 15.13
CA ARG A 11 -1.90 2.93 15.01
C ARG A 11 -2.01 1.75 14.05
N LEU A 12 -1.26 1.77 12.95
CA LEU A 12 -1.23 0.69 11.98
C LEU A 12 -0.57 -0.55 12.60
N MET A 13 0.57 -0.35 13.27
CA MET A 13 1.31 -1.43 13.92
C MET A 13 0.48 -2.12 15.01
N LYS A 14 -0.16 -1.36 15.90
CA LYS A 14 -1.03 -1.90 16.96
C LYS A 14 -2.16 -2.78 16.42
N ARG A 15 -2.79 -2.38 15.32
CA ARG A 15 -3.86 -3.15 14.68
C ARG A 15 -3.34 -4.48 14.12
N ILE A 16 -2.19 -4.44 13.45
CA ILE A 16 -1.56 -5.63 12.88
C ILE A 16 -1.11 -6.59 13.99
N ASP A 17 -0.51 -6.08 15.07
CA ASP A 17 -0.12 -6.92 16.21
C ASP A 17 -1.32 -7.58 16.88
N THR A 18 -2.44 -6.86 16.99
CA THR A 18 -3.68 -7.41 17.54
C THR A 18 -4.22 -8.53 16.66
N MET A 19 -4.23 -8.32 15.34
CA MET A 19 -4.71 -9.30 14.37
C MET A 19 -3.81 -10.53 14.26
N ASN A 20 -2.50 -10.36 14.39
CA ASN A 20 -1.55 -11.46 14.48
C ASN A 20 -1.80 -12.33 15.71
N ARG A 21 -2.17 -11.72 16.85
CA ARG A 21 -2.51 -12.46 18.08
C ARG A 21 -3.84 -13.21 17.98
N THR A 22 -4.84 -12.62 17.33
CA THR A 22 -6.17 -13.24 17.18
C THR A 22 -6.26 -14.18 15.99
N GLY A 23 -5.31 -14.14 15.06
CA GLY A 23 -5.35 -14.89 13.80
C GLY A 23 -6.36 -14.36 12.78
N GLU A 24 -6.94 -13.18 13.00
CA GLU A 24 -7.95 -12.59 12.11
C GLU A 24 -7.32 -11.93 10.88
N LYS A 25 -7.79 -12.30 9.67
CA LYS A 25 -7.31 -11.71 8.41
C LYS A 25 -8.30 -10.71 7.82
N ARG A 26 -8.64 -9.69 8.61
CA ARG A 26 -9.57 -8.61 8.19
C ARG A 26 -8.85 -7.55 7.34
N GLN A 27 -9.61 -6.76 6.59
CA GLN A 27 -9.05 -5.65 5.83
C GLN A 27 -8.77 -4.46 6.77
N ILE A 28 -7.53 -3.95 6.76
CA ILE A 28 -7.13 -2.77 7.55
C ILE A 28 -7.10 -1.55 6.64
N ARG A 29 -7.82 -0.48 7.00
CA ARG A 29 -7.74 0.79 6.28
C ARG A 29 -6.63 1.67 6.86
N THR A 30 -5.83 2.28 5.98
CA THR A 30 -4.75 3.20 6.36
C THR A 30 -4.68 4.42 5.45
N TRP A 31 -4.37 5.57 6.06
CA TRP A 31 -3.98 6.79 5.36
C TRP A 31 -2.47 7.01 5.35
N SER A 32 -1.73 6.27 6.17
CA SER A 32 -0.28 6.42 6.29
C SER A 32 0.45 5.71 5.17
N ARG A 33 0.56 6.41 4.03
CA ARG A 33 1.36 5.98 2.88
C ARG A 33 2.87 5.99 3.12
N ALA A 34 3.33 6.70 4.15
CA ALA A 34 4.74 6.81 4.49
C ALA A 34 5.29 5.59 5.26
N SER A 35 4.39 4.77 5.81
CA SER A 35 4.72 3.57 6.58
C SER A 35 5.42 2.54 5.69
N THR A 36 6.47 1.94 6.24
CA THR A 36 7.24 0.87 5.61
C THR A 36 6.58 -0.47 5.94
N VAL A 37 6.59 -1.40 4.98
CA VAL A 37 6.06 -2.75 5.18
C VAL A 37 7.02 -3.54 6.07
N TYR A 38 6.51 -4.00 7.21
CA TYR A 38 7.23 -4.89 8.13
C TYR A 38 6.90 -6.36 7.84
N PRO A 39 7.81 -7.31 8.18
CA PRO A 39 7.56 -8.74 8.02
C PRO A 39 6.27 -9.23 8.72
N SER A 40 5.91 -8.64 9.86
CA SER A 40 4.68 -8.96 10.60
C SER A 40 3.39 -8.60 9.86
N MET A 41 3.47 -7.83 8.77
CA MET A 41 2.33 -7.43 7.93
C MET A 41 2.05 -8.42 6.80
N VAL A 42 2.93 -9.40 6.57
CA VAL A 42 2.78 -10.38 5.49
C VAL A 42 1.49 -11.18 5.69
N GLY A 43 0.77 -11.43 4.60
CA GLY A 43 -0.51 -12.13 4.63
C GLY A 43 -1.72 -11.29 5.05
N HIS A 44 -1.53 -9.99 5.30
CA HIS A 44 -2.62 -9.06 5.59
C HIS A 44 -3.03 -8.27 4.35
N THR A 45 -4.32 -7.92 4.29
CA THR A 45 -4.83 -6.99 3.27
C THR A 45 -4.94 -5.59 3.85
N ILE A 46 -4.13 -4.67 3.35
CA ILE A 46 -4.10 -3.28 3.77
C ILE A 46 -4.72 -2.42 2.68
N ALA A 47 -5.83 -1.75 2.98
CA ALA A 47 -6.48 -0.80 2.11
C ALA A 47 -5.81 0.58 2.27
N VAL A 48 -4.95 0.94 1.32
CA VAL A 48 -4.16 2.18 1.35
C VAL A 48 -4.91 3.30 0.64
N HIS A 49 -5.06 4.44 1.32
CA HIS A 49 -5.69 5.61 0.71
C HIS A 49 -4.80 6.25 -0.36
N ASN A 50 -5.29 6.39 -1.59
CA ASN A 50 -4.54 6.97 -2.72
C ASN A 50 -4.90 8.44 -3.03
N GLY A 51 -5.67 9.10 -2.16
CA GLY A 51 -6.18 10.47 -2.36
C GLY A 51 -7.62 10.54 -2.85
N ARG A 52 -8.20 9.41 -3.31
CA ARG A 52 -9.61 9.32 -3.72
C ARG A 52 -10.33 8.15 -3.08
N LYS A 53 -9.72 6.97 -3.11
CA LYS A 53 -10.28 5.73 -2.58
C LYS A 53 -9.23 4.95 -1.80
N HIS A 54 -9.69 3.95 -1.06
CA HIS A 54 -8.80 2.97 -0.43
C HIS A 54 -8.57 1.83 -1.42
N VAL A 55 -7.32 1.63 -1.82
CA VAL A 55 -6.92 0.54 -2.72
C VAL A 55 -6.51 -0.65 -1.86
N PRO A 56 -7.19 -1.81 -1.95
CA PRO A 56 -6.79 -3.01 -1.21
C PRO A 56 -5.49 -3.56 -1.78
N VAL A 57 -4.47 -3.67 -0.95
CA VAL A 57 -3.17 -4.26 -1.28
C VAL A 57 -2.98 -5.48 -0.39
N PHE A 58 -2.78 -6.64 -0.99
CA PHE A 58 -2.40 -7.85 -0.28
C PHE A 58 -0.88 -7.90 -0.15
N ILE A 59 -0.36 -8.01 1.08
CA ILE A 59 1.07 -7.90 1.36
C ILE A 59 1.75 -9.27 1.26
N THR A 60 2.73 -9.37 0.36
CA THR A 60 3.62 -10.53 0.20
C THR A 60 5.01 -10.25 0.76
N GLU A 61 5.83 -11.28 1.00
CA GLU A 61 7.19 -11.15 1.55
C GLU A 61 8.11 -10.24 0.70
N ASN A 62 7.97 -10.30 -0.63
CA ASN A 62 8.74 -9.46 -1.55
C ASN A 62 8.47 -7.95 -1.40
N MET A 63 7.41 -7.56 -0.69
CA MET A 63 7.07 -6.15 -0.44
C MET A 63 7.71 -5.59 0.84
N VAL A 64 8.35 -6.43 1.66
CA VAL A 64 9.00 -6.02 2.90
C VAL A 64 10.11 -5.01 2.60
N GLY A 65 10.16 -3.91 3.37
CA GLY A 65 11.13 -2.83 3.17
C GLY A 65 10.66 -1.72 2.22
N HIS A 66 9.62 -1.95 1.42
CA HIS A 66 9.00 -0.92 0.59
C HIS A 66 8.00 -0.07 1.38
N LYS A 67 7.64 1.11 0.87
CA LYS A 67 6.59 1.95 1.45
C LYS A 67 5.22 1.57 0.91
N LEU A 68 4.21 1.60 1.78
CA LEU A 68 2.81 1.36 1.39
C LEU A 68 2.33 2.28 0.25
N GLY A 69 2.86 3.50 0.18
CA GLY A 69 2.55 4.45 -0.87
C GLY A 69 2.97 4.03 -2.29
N GLU A 70 3.94 3.12 -2.42
CA GLU A 70 4.44 2.60 -3.71
C GLU A 70 3.39 1.70 -4.39
N PHE A 71 2.57 1.01 -3.60
CA PHE A 71 1.55 0.09 -4.08
C PHE A 71 0.19 0.76 -4.35
N ALA A 72 0.07 2.07 -4.12
CA ALA A 72 -1.17 2.83 -4.27
C ALA A 72 -0.96 4.05 -5.19
N PRO A 73 -1.15 3.91 -6.52
CA PRO A 73 -0.96 4.99 -7.47
C PRO A 73 -1.97 6.12 -7.24
N THR A 74 -1.46 7.37 -7.27
CA THR A 74 -2.24 8.58 -6.96
C THR A 74 -2.74 9.30 -8.22
N ARG A 75 -2.04 9.15 -9.34
CA ARG A 75 -2.42 9.74 -10.64
C ARG A 75 -2.69 8.63 -11.64
N PHE A 76 -3.74 8.81 -12.43
CA PHE A 76 -4.00 7.97 -13.60
C PHE A 76 -3.29 8.58 -14.79
N PHE A 77 -2.18 7.96 -15.21
CA PHE A 77 -1.49 8.34 -16.44
C PHE A 77 -2.29 7.81 -17.63
N LYS A 78 -2.75 8.71 -18.51
CA LYS A 78 -3.56 8.34 -19.69
C LYS A 78 -2.68 8.04 -20.90
N ALA A 79 -1.85 9.00 -21.29
CA ALA A 79 -0.83 8.90 -22.33
C ALA A 79 -0.05 10.23 -22.36
N HIS A 80 1.14 10.23 -22.96
CA HIS A 80 1.71 11.46 -23.51
C HIS A 80 1.05 11.69 -24.86
N SER A 81 0.37 12.83 -25.04
CA SER A 81 -0.18 13.23 -26.33
C SER A 81 0.95 13.57 -27.30
N VAL A 82 1.60 12.55 -27.84
CA VAL A 82 2.35 12.65 -29.09
C VAL A 82 1.32 12.43 -30.18
N GLY A 83 0.87 13.51 -30.83
CA GLY A 83 0.09 13.55 -32.07
C GLY A 83 -1.05 12.54 -32.26
N GLU A 84 -2.26 13.03 -32.54
CA GLU A 84 -3.39 12.21 -33.01
C GLU A 84 -2.98 11.04 -33.90
N LYS A 85 -3.17 9.80 -33.39
CA LYS A 85 -3.72 8.62 -34.09
C LYS A 85 -3.60 7.38 -33.21
N ALA A 86 -4.65 7.09 -32.46
CA ALA A 86 -4.99 5.71 -32.12
C ALA A 86 -6.49 5.56 -32.38
N ALA A 87 -6.78 4.95 -33.52
CA ALA A 87 -8.09 4.70 -34.07
C ALA A 87 -8.93 3.75 -33.21
N ALA A 88 -10.24 3.98 -33.28
CA ALA A 88 -11.33 3.00 -33.27
C ALA A 88 -11.33 1.89 -32.20
N LEU A 89 -12.27 2.00 -31.26
CA LEU A 89 -13.06 0.84 -30.82
C LEU A 89 -14.55 1.19 -30.98
N LYS A 90 -15.08 0.83 -32.15
CA LYS A 90 -16.46 0.43 -32.36
C LYS A 90 -16.49 -0.56 -33.53
#